data_AF-A0A315VY90-F1
#
_entry.id   AF-A0A315VY90-F1
#
_cell.length_a   1.000
_cell.length_b   1.000
_cell.length_c   1.000
_cell.angle_alpha   90.00
_cell.angle_beta   90.00
_cell.angle_gamma   90.00
#
_symmetry.space_group_name_H-M   'P 1'
#
loop_
_entity.id
_entity.type
_entity.pdbx_description
1 polymer ?
#
loop_
_entity_poly.entity_id
_entity_poly.type
_entity_poly.pdbx_seq_one_letter_code
_entity_poly.pdbx_strand_id
1 'polypeptide(L)'
;VTSKKLTPTVLAVPHRFTCKSHKHLMDTDESMETVSAPNPATTAPPDPGLVSFPALGSSPAPDHVPIQEPATSETPSIPVTSEQHTAPDITPVLPVDLDGTSKPVLGVEPSALQQVGPGPPPLPPAAAKNPSCKIMTFRPTMEEFKDFAQYIVYMESQGAHRAGLAKVIPPEGWKPRQSYDTIEDMVIPAPIMQVVTGQSGLFTQYNIQKKSMTVGEYRKLANSKKYCTPRHKDFDDLERKYWKNLTFVSPIYGADVSGSIYDEGIHEWNIGHLNTLLDMVEQECGIVIEGVNTPYLYFGMWKTTFAWHTEDMDLYSINYLHFGQSKS
;
A
#
# COMPACT_ATOMS: atom_id res chain seq x y z
N VAL A 1 -29.31 12.90 2.28
CA VAL A 1 -28.58 13.65 1.23
C VAL A 1 -27.90 12.64 0.33
N THR A 2 -28.59 12.27 -0.74
CA THR A 2 -28.15 11.35 -1.79
C THR A 2 -27.08 12.05 -2.64
N SER A 3 -25.82 11.89 -2.28
CA SER A 3 -24.71 12.29 -3.15
C SER A 3 -24.37 11.11 -4.04
N LYS A 4 -24.94 11.07 -5.26
CA LYS A 4 -24.39 10.28 -6.37
C LYS A 4 -22.99 10.85 -6.68
N LYS A 5 -21.95 10.39 -6.00
CA LYS A 5 -20.56 10.69 -6.36
C LYS A 5 -20.07 9.55 -7.25
N LEU A 6 -19.68 9.90 -8.47
CA LEU A 6 -18.85 9.06 -9.32
C LEU A 6 -17.68 8.53 -8.47
N THR A 7 -17.65 7.22 -8.31
CA THR A 7 -16.66 6.49 -7.52
C THR A 7 -15.39 6.35 -8.34
N PRO A 8 -14.29 6.99 -7.93
CA PRO A 8 -13.07 6.96 -8.71
C PRO A 8 -12.36 5.62 -8.56
N THR A 9 -11.73 5.18 -9.64
CA THR A 9 -10.65 4.18 -9.62
C THR A 9 -9.35 4.92 -9.37
N VAL A 10 -8.51 4.41 -8.48
CA VAL A 10 -7.16 4.92 -8.23
C VAL A 10 -6.19 3.82 -8.65
N LEU A 11 -5.20 4.17 -9.46
CA LEU A 11 -4.14 3.28 -9.91
C LEU A 11 -2.83 3.76 -9.29
N ALA A 12 -2.20 2.93 -8.47
CA ALA A 12 -0.82 3.15 -8.06
C ALA A 12 0.10 2.62 -9.16
N VAL A 13 1.06 3.44 -9.56
CA VAL A 13 1.98 3.12 -10.65
C VAL A 13 3.40 3.14 -10.08
N PRO A 14 4.16 2.04 -10.10
CA PRO A 14 5.50 2.02 -9.56
C PRO A 14 6.40 3.01 -10.28
N HIS A 15 7.15 3.79 -9.49
CA HIS A 15 8.23 4.61 -9.99
C HIS A 15 9.53 3.80 -9.85
N ARG A 16 10.26 3.57 -10.95
CA ARG A 16 11.64 3.08 -10.86
C ARG A 16 12.49 4.14 -10.14
N PHE A 17 12.75 3.95 -8.85
CA PHE A 17 13.71 4.78 -8.13
C PHE A 17 15.11 4.45 -8.65
N THR A 18 15.66 5.31 -9.52
CA THR A 18 17.11 5.41 -9.66
C THR A 18 17.58 6.44 -8.64
N CYS A 19 18.09 5.95 -7.51
CA CYS A 19 18.72 6.79 -6.51
C CYS A 19 20.01 7.38 -7.10
N LYS A 20 19.94 8.57 -7.71
CA LYS A 20 21.13 9.41 -7.90
C LYS A 20 21.25 10.30 -6.67
N SER A 21 22.06 9.86 -5.73
CA SER A 21 22.56 10.69 -4.63
C SER A 21 23.23 11.94 -5.18
N HIS A 22 22.55 13.08 -5.09
CA HIS A 22 23.20 14.38 -5.17
C HIS A 22 23.30 14.91 -3.74
N LYS A 23 24.45 14.65 -3.11
CA LYS A 23 24.94 15.41 -1.96
C LYS A 23 25.10 16.85 -2.43
N HIS A 24 24.21 17.75 -2.02
CA HIS A 24 24.53 19.17 -2.01
C HIS A 24 24.80 19.58 -0.57
N LEU A 25 26.10 19.65 -0.30
CA LEU A 25 26.72 20.33 0.83
C LEU A 25 26.29 21.80 0.76
N MET A 26 25.47 22.26 1.69
CA MET A 26 25.38 23.69 2.00
C MET A 26 26.04 23.90 3.36
N ASP A 27 27.29 24.29 3.24
CA ASP A 27 28.10 24.93 4.24
C ASP A 27 27.62 26.39 4.33
N THR A 28 26.98 26.77 5.43
CA THR A 28 26.81 28.17 5.82
C THR A 28 27.05 28.25 7.32
N ASP A 29 28.32 28.51 7.62
CA ASP A 29 28.80 29.19 8.81
C ASP A 29 28.05 30.52 8.96
N GLU A 30 27.27 30.68 10.03
CA GLU A 30 26.95 32.00 10.55
C GLU A 30 26.89 31.95 12.09
N SER A 31 27.63 32.89 12.66
CA SER A 31 28.11 32.99 14.03
C SER A 31 27.05 33.11 15.11
N MET A 32 27.33 32.47 16.24
CA MET A 32 26.74 32.71 17.56
C MET A 32 26.87 34.18 17.96
N GLU A 33 25.75 34.88 18.11
CA GLU A 33 25.67 36.07 18.97
C GLU A 33 24.73 35.80 20.16
N THR A 34 25.28 36.04 21.34
CA THR A 34 24.65 35.88 22.65
C THR A 34 24.00 37.19 23.04
N VAL A 35 22.71 37.15 23.40
CA VAL A 35 22.05 38.25 24.12
C VAL A 35 21.23 37.67 25.26
N SER A 36 21.63 38.04 26.48
CA SER A 36 20.96 37.72 27.74
C SER A 36 19.78 38.65 28.01
N ALA A 37 18.70 38.12 28.60
CA ALA A 37 17.64 38.89 29.25
C ALA A 37 16.95 38.04 30.35
N PRO A 38 16.30 38.65 31.36
CA PRO A 38 16.46 38.27 32.77
C PRO A 38 15.40 37.32 33.34
N ASN A 39 15.77 36.65 34.43
CA ASN A 39 14.91 35.86 35.32
C ASN A 39 13.70 36.66 35.86
N PRO A 40 12.54 36.01 36.02
CA PRO A 40 11.62 36.32 37.10
C PRO A 40 11.55 35.20 38.14
N ALA A 41 11.28 35.64 39.37
CA ALA A 41 11.47 34.95 40.63
C ALA A 41 10.47 33.83 40.94
N THR A 42 10.98 32.90 41.74
CA THR A 42 10.31 31.86 42.52
C THR A 42 9.25 32.44 43.47
N THR A 43 8.04 31.88 43.46
CA THR A 43 7.15 31.89 44.64
C THR A 43 6.19 30.69 44.57
N ALA A 44 6.36 29.74 45.49
CA ALA A 44 5.43 28.65 45.76
C ALA A 44 4.63 28.97 47.05
N PRO A 45 3.33 28.65 47.13
CA PRO A 45 2.60 28.61 48.39
C PRO A 45 2.49 27.17 48.96
N PRO A 46 2.22 27.01 50.27
CA PRO A 46 2.53 25.80 51.02
C PRO A 46 1.39 24.76 51.03
N ASP A 47 1.82 23.54 51.31
CA ASP A 47 1.05 22.31 51.57
C ASP A 47 0.37 22.35 52.96
N PRO A 48 -0.88 21.87 53.12
CA PRO A 48 -1.42 21.53 54.42
C PRO A 48 -1.70 20.02 54.56
N GLY A 49 -0.84 19.35 55.35
CA GLY A 49 -1.25 18.65 56.57
C GLY A 49 -2.04 17.35 56.46
N LEU A 50 -1.38 16.25 56.87
CA LEU A 50 -1.96 14.98 57.29
C LEU A 50 -3.12 15.14 58.31
N VAL A 51 -4.15 14.31 58.15
CA VAL A 51 -5.04 13.88 59.24
C VAL A 51 -5.38 12.40 59.09
N SER A 52 -5.18 11.64 60.18
CA SER A 52 -5.38 10.19 60.29
C SER A 52 -6.83 9.78 60.63
N PHE A 53 -7.13 8.52 60.28
CA PHE A 53 -8.36 7.71 60.38
C PHE A 53 -9.11 7.66 61.73
N PRO A 54 -10.32 7.07 61.72
CA PRO A 54 -10.45 5.74 62.34
C PRO A 54 -11.17 4.68 61.47
N ALA A 55 -10.92 3.42 61.85
CA ALA A 55 -11.27 2.17 61.18
C ALA A 55 -12.64 1.59 61.54
N LEU A 56 -13.18 0.68 60.71
CA LEU A 56 -13.90 -0.54 61.15
C LEU A 56 -14.22 -1.51 59.99
N GLY A 57 -13.92 -2.79 60.19
CA GLY A 57 -14.66 -3.94 59.62
C GLY A 57 -13.95 -4.81 58.57
N SER A 58 -13.60 -6.05 58.96
CA SER A 58 -12.75 -7.03 58.28
C SER A 58 -13.48 -8.07 57.38
N SER A 59 -12.82 -8.45 56.27
CA SER A 59 -12.66 -9.80 55.62
C SER A 59 -13.87 -10.64 55.15
N PRO A 60 -13.70 -11.65 54.23
CA PRO A 60 -12.44 -12.28 53.78
C PRO A 60 -12.21 -12.39 52.24
N ALA A 61 -10.97 -12.72 51.91
CA ALA A 61 -10.39 -12.94 50.59
C ALA A 61 -10.83 -14.25 49.89
N PRO A 62 -10.59 -14.39 48.57
CA PRO A 62 -10.34 -15.69 47.96
C PRO A 62 -8.88 -15.85 47.51
N ASP A 63 -8.35 -16.98 47.96
CA ASP A 63 -7.19 -17.79 47.56
C ASP A 63 -6.32 -17.37 46.37
N HIS A 64 -5.02 -17.32 46.67
CA HIS A 64 -3.92 -17.40 45.72
C HIS A 64 -3.90 -18.75 45.00
N VAL A 65 -3.91 -18.72 43.66
CA VAL A 65 -3.51 -19.84 42.81
C VAL A 65 -2.08 -19.58 42.32
N PRO A 66 -1.13 -20.52 42.46
CA PRO A 66 0.24 -20.35 41.97
C PRO A 66 0.27 -20.29 40.44
N ILE A 67 1.01 -19.33 39.90
CA ILE A 67 1.36 -19.24 38.47
C ILE A 67 2.34 -20.38 38.17
N GLN A 68 1.94 -21.27 37.27
CA GLN A 68 2.77 -22.35 36.73
C GLN A 68 3.37 -21.87 35.41
N GLU A 69 4.69 -21.83 35.32
CA GLU A 69 5.42 -21.58 34.07
C GLU A 69 5.09 -22.67 33.03
N PRO A 70 4.86 -22.34 31.75
CA PRO A 70 4.72 -23.36 30.73
C PRO A 70 6.11 -23.90 30.34
N ALA A 71 6.23 -25.22 30.39
CA ALA A 71 7.42 -25.99 30.09
C ALA A 71 7.95 -25.76 28.67
N THR A 72 9.26 -25.54 28.58
CA THR A 72 10.11 -25.68 27.41
C THR A 72 10.04 -27.12 26.86
N SER A 73 9.71 -27.26 25.58
CA SER A 73 9.94 -28.50 24.83
C SER A 73 11.34 -28.43 24.21
N GLU A 74 12.24 -29.27 24.72
CA GLU A 74 13.56 -29.53 24.14
C GLU A 74 13.45 -30.54 23.00
N THR A 75 14.12 -30.28 21.88
CA THR A 75 14.53 -31.29 20.88
C THR A 75 15.84 -30.78 20.23
N PRO A 76 16.84 -31.65 19.97
CA PRO A 76 18.24 -31.32 20.19
C PRO A 76 18.96 -30.65 19.01
N SER A 77 19.88 -29.77 19.36
CA SER A 77 20.85 -29.11 18.49
C SER A 77 22.06 -30.00 18.18
N ILE A 78 22.33 -30.25 16.90
CA ILE A 78 23.65 -30.71 16.39
C ILE A 78 24.38 -29.48 15.82
N PRO A 79 25.66 -29.24 16.14
CA PRO A 79 26.38 -28.08 15.65
C PRO A 79 26.89 -28.36 14.22
N VAL A 80 26.61 -27.46 13.28
CA VAL A 80 27.28 -27.45 11.97
C VAL A 80 28.00 -26.12 11.81
N THR A 81 29.31 -26.26 11.65
CA THR A 81 30.35 -25.25 11.49
C THR A 81 30.09 -24.36 10.27
N SER A 82 30.39 -23.06 10.39
CA SER A 82 30.37 -22.11 9.28
C SER A 82 31.51 -22.40 8.30
N GLU A 83 31.18 -22.69 7.05
CA GLU A 83 32.09 -22.58 5.91
C GLU A 83 31.58 -21.50 4.95
N GLN A 84 32.48 -20.57 4.60
CA GLN A 84 32.27 -19.54 3.58
C GLN A 84 32.23 -20.21 2.20
N HIS A 85 31.15 -20.01 1.44
CA HIS A 85 31.09 -20.45 0.05
C HIS A 85 30.85 -19.26 -0.89
N THR A 86 31.89 -18.99 -1.67
CA THR A 86 31.95 -18.06 -2.79
C THR A 86 31.06 -18.55 -3.95
N ALA A 87 30.45 -17.62 -4.70
CA ALA A 87 29.60 -17.90 -5.86
C ALA A 87 30.37 -18.61 -7.00
N PRO A 88 29.74 -19.53 -7.75
CA PRO A 88 30.35 -20.08 -8.96
C PRO A 88 30.12 -19.18 -10.18
N ASP A 89 31.21 -18.96 -10.90
CA ASP A 89 31.30 -18.31 -12.20
C ASP A 89 30.73 -19.24 -13.29
N ILE A 90 29.79 -18.75 -14.11
CA ILE A 90 29.19 -19.50 -15.22
C ILE A 90 29.76 -18.97 -16.53
N THR A 91 30.81 -19.61 -17.03
CA THR A 91 31.24 -19.53 -18.43
C THR A 91 30.36 -20.41 -19.32
N PRO A 92 29.82 -19.90 -20.45
CA PRO A 92 29.04 -20.72 -21.37
C PRO A 92 29.95 -21.61 -22.25
N VAL A 93 29.68 -22.92 -22.22
CA VAL A 93 30.33 -23.95 -23.06
C VAL A 93 29.48 -24.16 -24.32
N LEU A 94 30.12 -24.08 -25.50
CA LEU A 94 29.50 -24.44 -26.79
C LEU A 94 29.65 -25.94 -27.08
N PRO A 95 28.70 -26.58 -27.81
CA PRO A 95 28.74 -28.02 -28.05
C PRO A 95 29.86 -28.42 -29.03
N VAL A 96 30.50 -29.56 -28.74
CA VAL A 96 31.47 -30.24 -29.61
C VAL A 96 30.81 -31.51 -30.12
N ASP A 97 30.59 -31.60 -31.44
CA ASP A 97 30.19 -32.83 -32.11
C ASP A 97 31.42 -33.62 -32.58
N LEU A 98 31.42 -34.91 -32.27
CA LEU A 98 32.39 -35.91 -32.68
C LEU A 98 31.87 -36.62 -33.94
N ASP A 99 32.44 -36.31 -35.10
CA ASP A 99 32.84 -37.32 -36.09
C ASP A 99 33.55 -36.65 -37.27
N GLY A 100 34.84 -36.93 -37.40
CA GLY A 100 35.68 -36.44 -38.48
C GLY A 100 35.44 -37.24 -39.76
N THR A 101 34.87 -36.62 -40.80
CA THR A 101 35.20 -36.96 -42.19
C THR A 101 34.97 -35.74 -43.10
N SER A 102 36.03 -35.33 -43.78
CA SER A 102 36.12 -34.20 -44.71
C SER A 102 35.56 -34.49 -46.10
N LYS A 103 34.75 -33.57 -46.66
CA LYS A 103 34.68 -33.30 -48.11
C LYS A 103 34.40 -31.81 -48.38
N PRO A 104 35.09 -31.18 -49.34
CA PRO A 104 34.87 -29.78 -49.71
C PRO A 104 33.80 -29.66 -50.81
N VAL A 105 32.91 -28.67 -50.71
CA VAL A 105 32.13 -28.19 -51.86
C VAL A 105 32.28 -26.68 -51.96
N LEU A 106 32.71 -26.27 -53.15
CA LEU A 106 32.98 -24.91 -53.59
C LEU A 106 31.73 -24.04 -53.64
N GLY A 107 31.89 -22.79 -53.15
CA GLY A 107 31.61 -21.59 -53.92
C GLY A 107 30.21 -20.98 -53.82
N VAL A 108 30.06 -19.92 -53.02
CA VAL A 108 29.40 -18.66 -53.42
C VAL A 108 30.09 -17.51 -52.68
N GLU A 109 30.56 -16.52 -53.44
CA GLU A 109 31.11 -15.22 -53.00
C GLU A 109 30.15 -14.46 -52.07
N PRO A 110 30.61 -13.88 -50.93
CA PRO A 110 29.82 -12.93 -50.18
C PRO A 110 29.86 -11.56 -50.87
N SER A 111 28.74 -11.20 -51.49
CA SER A 111 28.50 -9.87 -52.02
C SER A 111 28.66 -8.79 -50.96
N ALA A 112 29.30 -7.69 -51.38
CA ALA A 112 29.60 -6.43 -50.70
C ALA A 112 28.77 -6.10 -49.43
N LEU A 113 29.49 -5.86 -48.33
CA LEU A 113 29.00 -5.11 -47.17
C LEU A 113 28.64 -3.68 -47.63
N GLN A 114 27.35 -3.40 -47.80
CA GLN A 114 26.85 -2.04 -47.94
C GLN A 114 27.05 -1.33 -46.59
N GLN A 115 27.98 -0.36 -46.53
CA GLN A 115 28.13 0.52 -45.38
C GLN A 115 26.84 1.33 -45.22
N VAL A 116 26.07 1.03 -44.16
CA VAL A 116 24.96 1.86 -43.71
C VAL A 116 25.58 3.11 -43.07
N GLY A 117 25.38 4.26 -43.70
CA GLY A 117 25.84 5.54 -43.17
C GLY A 117 25.25 5.83 -41.79
N PRO A 118 25.82 6.79 -41.03
CA PRO A 118 25.33 7.13 -39.71
C PRO A 118 23.87 7.57 -39.81
N GLY A 119 22.99 6.80 -39.16
CA GLY A 119 21.59 7.17 -39.01
C GLY A 119 21.44 8.53 -38.34
N PRO A 120 20.29 9.21 -38.52
CA PRO A 120 20.05 10.49 -37.89
C PRO A 120 20.27 10.39 -36.37
N PRO A 121 20.77 11.46 -35.72
CA PRO A 121 21.00 11.46 -34.29
C PRO A 121 19.70 11.06 -33.56
N PRO A 122 19.81 10.33 -32.41
CA PRO A 122 18.64 10.03 -31.60
C PRO A 122 17.88 11.33 -31.35
N LEU A 123 16.59 11.32 -31.66
CA LEU A 123 15.70 12.43 -31.30
C LEU A 123 15.94 12.78 -29.82
N PRO A 124 16.04 14.07 -29.47
CA PRO A 124 16.17 14.46 -28.07
C PRO A 124 15.04 13.79 -27.28
N PRO A 125 15.31 13.24 -26.08
CA PRO A 125 14.28 12.59 -25.28
C PRO A 125 13.10 13.53 -25.21
N ALA A 126 11.96 13.10 -25.78
CA ALA A 126 10.75 13.89 -25.81
C ALA A 126 10.55 14.48 -24.42
N ALA A 127 10.44 15.81 -24.32
CA ALA A 127 10.37 16.50 -23.04
C ALA A 127 9.41 15.73 -22.13
N ALA A 128 9.95 15.18 -21.05
CA ALA A 128 9.25 14.18 -20.27
C ALA A 128 7.92 14.77 -19.79
N LYS A 129 6.80 14.22 -20.29
CA LYS A 129 5.47 14.69 -19.91
C LYS A 129 5.32 14.58 -18.38
N ASN A 130 4.53 15.47 -17.79
CA ASN A 130 4.40 15.65 -16.34
C ASN A 130 5.75 15.89 -15.59
N PRO A 131 6.51 16.95 -15.91
CA PRO A 131 7.80 17.26 -15.26
C PRO A 131 7.68 17.53 -13.76
N SER A 132 6.51 17.98 -13.29
CA SER A 132 6.24 18.26 -11.88
C SER A 132 5.84 17.04 -11.06
N CYS A 133 5.76 15.84 -11.66
CA CYS A 133 5.35 14.60 -11.00
C CYS A 133 4.02 14.73 -10.22
N LYS A 134 3.06 15.50 -10.73
CA LYS A 134 1.76 15.70 -10.07
C LYS A 134 0.82 14.53 -10.37
N ILE A 135 -0.02 14.17 -9.40
CA ILE A 135 -1.09 13.17 -9.57
C ILE A 135 -2.02 13.65 -10.70
N MET A 136 -2.18 12.80 -11.72
CA MET A 136 -3.02 13.09 -12.87
C MET A 136 -4.40 12.46 -12.70
N THR A 137 -5.44 13.13 -13.23
CA THR A 137 -6.80 12.58 -13.29
C THR A 137 -7.23 12.37 -14.74
N PHE A 138 -7.65 11.16 -15.07
CA PHE A 138 -8.09 10.73 -16.40
C PHE A 138 -9.60 10.46 -16.40
N ARG A 139 -10.23 10.67 -17.57
CA ARG A 139 -11.68 10.52 -17.79
C ARG A 139 -11.93 9.84 -19.15
N PRO A 140 -11.70 8.51 -19.25
CA PRO A 140 -11.83 7.79 -20.52
C PRO A 140 -13.25 7.86 -21.09
N THR A 141 -13.37 7.78 -22.41
CA THR A 141 -14.64 7.38 -23.04
C THR A 141 -14.91 5.89 -22.83
N MET A 142 -16.11 5.41 -23.14
CA MET A 142 -16.41 3.99 -23.03
C MET A 142 -15.54 3.13 -23.95
N GLU A 143 -15.18 3.64 -25.13
CA GLU A 143 -14.29 2.97 -26.07
C GLU A 143 -12.87 2.85 -25.51
N GLU A 144 -12.35 3.92 -24.93
CA GLU A 144 -11.03 3.93 -24.28
C GLU A 144 -11.01 3.06 -23.01
N PHE A 145 -12.13 2.95 -22.31
CA PHE A 145 -12.26 2.20 -21.06
C PHE A 145 -12.37 0.68 -21.27
N LYS A 146 -12.66 0.20 -22.48
CA LYS A 146 -12.79 -1.24 -22.75
C LYS A 146 -11.48 -2.01 -22.57
N ASP A 147 -10.36 -1.42 -22.97
CA ASP A 147 -9.05 -2.07 -22.91
C ASP A 147 -8.22 -1.45 -21.78
N PHE A 148 -8.18 -2.15 -20.64
CA PHE A 148 -7.44 -1.74 -19.47
C PHE A 148 -5.95 -1.57 -19.77
N ALA A 149 -5.30 -2.58 -20.36
CA ALA A 149 -3.86 -2.58 -20.60
C ALA A 149 -3.44 -1.45 -21.55
N GLN A 150 -4.18 -1.28 -22.65
CA GLN A 150 -3.94 -0.19 -23.60
C GLN A 150 -4.11 1.18 -22.95
N TYR A 151 -5.09 1.33 -22.05
CA TYR A 151 -5.30 2.60 -21.34
C TYR A 151 -4.20 2.89 -20.32
N ILE A 152 -3.63 1.88 -19.67
CA ILE A 152 -2.44 2.04 -18.81
C ILE A 152 -1.27 2.58 -19.63
N VAL A 153 -0.96 1.98 -20.78
CA VAL A 153 0.09 2.45 -21.69
C VAL A 153 -0.15 3.91 -22.11
N TYR A 154 -1.40 4.27 -22.42
CA TYR A 154 -1.76 5.65 -22.70
C TYR A 154 -1.47 6.59 -21.52
N MET A 155 -1.91 6.25 -20.31
CA MET A 155 -1.65 7.06 -19.11
C MET A 155 -0.15 7.25 -18.86
N GLU A 156 0.65 6.21 -19.05
CA GLU A 156 2.11 6.29 -18.95
C GLU A 156 2.73 7.19 -20.02
N SER A 157 2.23 7.12 -21.25
CA SER A 157 2.65 8.01 -22.34
C SER A 157 2.34 9.48 -22.07
N GLN A 158 1.45 9.79 -21.11
CA GLN A 158 1.17 11.14 -20.61
C GLN A 158 2.01 11.52 -19.38
N GLY A 159 2.82 10.61 -18.84
CA GLY A 159 3.68 10.83 -17.68
C GLY A 159 2.99 10.58 -16.33
N ALA A 160 1.89 9.83 -16.29
CA ALA A 160 1.16 9.53 -15.05
C ALA A 160 2.02 8.78 -14.01
N HIS A 161 2.82 7.82 -14.49
CA HIS A 161 3.70 6.97 -13.66
C HIS A 161 4.70 7.76 -12.81
N ARG A 162 5.07 8.97 -13.25
CA ARG A 162 6.05 9.81 -12.55
C ARG A 162 5.55 10.32 -11.20
N ALA A 163 4.23 10.35 -10.99
CA ALA A 163 3.65 10.76 -9.72
C ALA A 163 3.53 9.60 -8.70
N GLY A 164 3.72 8.35 -9.11
CA GLY A 164 3.45 7.17 -8.28
C GLY A 164 1.96 6.81 -8.15
N LEU A 165 1.06 7.73 -8.50
CA LEU A 165 -0.39 7.57 -8.37
C LEU A 165 -1.14 8.31 -9.48
N ALA A 166 -2.19 7.70 -10.00
CA ALA A 166 -3.12 8.31 -10.93
C ALA A 166 -4.58 8.02 -10.55
N LYS A 167 -5.47 8.94 -10.88
CA LYS A 167 -6.91 8.79 -10.68
C LYS A 167 -7.59 8.60 -12.04
N VAL A 168 -8.48 7.62 -12.14
CA VAL A 168 -9.32 7.39 -13.31
C VAL A 168 -10.77 7.49 -12.87
N ILE A 169 -11.53 8.36 -13.52
CA ILE A 169 -12.97 8.48 -13.30
C ILE A 169 -13.64 7.73 -14.44
N PRO A 170 -14.32 6.60 -14.18
CA PRO A 170 -14.88 5.78 -15.24
C PRO A 170 -15.96 6.55 -16.03
N PRO A 171 -16.27 6.09 -17.27
CA PRO A 171 -17.30 6.70 -18.11
C PRO A 171 -18.64 6.82 -17.38
N GLU A 172 -19.40 7.87 -17.69
CA GLU A 172 -20.73 8.05 -17.10
C GLU A 172 -21.63 6.85 -17.46
N GLY A 173 -22.34 6.33 -16.46
CA GLY A 173 -23.24 5.18 -16.62
C GLY A 173 -22.58 3.83 -16.40
N TRP A 174 -21.25 3.71 -16.51
CA TRP A 174 -20.56 2.47 -16.15
C TRP A 174 -20.66 2.22 -14.65
N LYS A 175 -21.00 0.99 -14.28
CA LYS A 175 -21.06 0.53 -12.89
C LYS A 175 -20.61 -0.92 -12.82
N PRO A 176 -19.74 -1.27 -11.86
CA PRO A 176 -19.32 -2.65 -11.67
C PRO A 176 -20.38 -3.49 -10.95
N ARG A 177 -21.38 -2.84 -10.33
CA ARG A 177 -22.53 -3.52 -9.72
C ARG A 177 -23.80 -2.67 -9.79
N GLN A 178 -24.94 -3.35 -9.93
CA GLN A 178 -26.29 -2.75 -9.87
C GLN A 178 -26.73 -2.31 -8.46
N SER A 179 -26.60 -3.16 -7.43
CA SER A 179 -26.99 -2.83 -6.04
C SER A 179 -26.03 -3.39 -4.98
N TYR A 180 -25.75 -2.62 -3.94
CA TYR A 180 -24.89 -3.04 -2.82
C TYR A 180 -25.66 -3.60 -1.60
N ASP A 181 -26.96 -3.83 -1.70
CA ASP A 181 -27.77 -4.24 -0.53
C ASP A 181 -27.42 -5.66 -0.04
N THR A 182 -26.96 -6.54 -0.93
CA THR A 182 -26.65 -7.94 -0.63
C THR A 182 -25.34 -8.15 0.12
N ILE A 183 -24.50 -7.11 0.23
CA ILE A 183 -23.18 -7.24 0.87
C ILE A 183 -23.27 -7.24 2.40
N GLU A 184 -24.41 -6.88 2.99
CA GLU A 184 -24.56 -6.75 4.45
C GLU A 184 -24.28 -8.06 5.19
N ASP A 185 -24.59 -9.19 4.57
CA ASP A 185 -24.43 -10.53 5.13
C ASP A 185 -23.01 -11.09 4.90
N MET A 186 -22.17 -10.42 4.11
CA MET A 186 -20.78 -10.83 3.92
C MET A 186 -20.02 -10.80 5.24
N VAL A 187 -19.14 -11.78 5.43
CA VAL A 187 -18.33 -11.92 6.64
C VAL A 187 -16.99 -11.23 6.45
N ILE A 188 -16.60 -10.41 7.43
CA ILE A 188 -15.24 -9.92 7.62
C ILE A 188 -14.57 -10.90 8.60
N PRO A 189 -13.70 -11.82 8.13
CA PRO A 189 -13.20 -12.92 8.96
C PRO A 189 -12.25 -12.45 10.07
N ALA A 190 -11.38 -11.49 9.77
CA ALA A 190 -10.33 -11.04 10.68
C ALA A 190 -10.21 -9.49 10.71
N PRO A 191 -11.22 -8.75 11.20
CA PRO A 191 -11.12 -7.31 11.32
C PRO A 191 -9.98 -6.92 12.27
N ILE A 192 -9.24 -5.87 11.95
CA ILE A 192 -8.06 -5.42 12.70
C ILE A 192 -8.33 -4.08 13.40
N MET A 193 -8.10 -4.00 14.71
CA MET A 193 -8.08 -2.73 15.43
C MET A 193 -6.70 -2.08 15.29
N GLN A 194 -6.67 -0.84 14.83
CA GLN A 194 -5.43 -0.12 14.56
C GLN A 194 -5.06 0.76 15.74
N VAL A 195 -4.12 0.27 16.55
CA VAL A 195 -3.56 1.01 17.68
C VAL A 195 -2.40 1.84 17.16
N VAL A 196 -2.46 3.16 17.32
CA VAL A 196 -1.42 4.07 16.85
C VAL A 196 -0.74 4.72 18.04
N THR A 197 0.59 4.69 18.04
CA THR A 197 1.45 5.40 19.00
C THR A 197 2.37 6.34 18.26
N GLY A 198 2.83 7.41 18.92
CA GLY A 198 3.71 8.42 18.31
C GLY A 198 3.19 9.84 18.49
N GLN A 199 3.93 10.80 17.95
CA GLN A 199 3.68 12.23 18.09
C GLN A 199 4.38 13.03 17.00
N SER A 200 3.99 14.30 16.84
CA SER A 200 4.65 15.26 15.94
C SER A 200 4.79 14.77 14.48
N GLY A 201 3.78 14.06 13.97
CA GLY A 201 3.75 13.57 12.59
C GLY A 201 4.43 12.22 12.36
N LEU A 202 5.12 11.66 13.35
CA LEU A 202 5.74 10.33 13.29
C LEU A 202 4.97 9.36 14.17
N PHE A 203 4.43 8.30 13.56
CA PHE A 203 3.57 7.34 14.22
C PHE A 203 3.92 5.91 13.82
N THR A 204 3.70 4.99 14.75
CA THR A 204 3.76 3.53 14.53
C THR A 204 2.37 2.96 14.75
N GLN A 205 1.93 2.11 13.83
CA GLN A 205 0.65 1.41 13.91
C GLN A 205 0.87 -0.07 14.27
N TYR A 206 0.07 -0.57 15.20
CA TYR A 206 -0.03 -1.97 15.58
C TYR A 206 -1.44 -2.48 15.31
N ASN A 207 -1.53 -3.70 14.77
CA ASN A 207 -2.81 -4.32 14.45
C ASN A 207 -3.18 -5.36 15.52
N ILE A 208 -4.36 -5.20 16.12
CA ILE A 208 -4.93 -6.17 17.05
C ILE A 208 -6.14 -6.82 16.38
N GLN A 209 -6.03 -8.09 16.01
CA GLN A 209 -7.13 -8.83 15.41
C GLN A 209 -8.33 -8.90 16.37
N LYS A 210 -9.52 -8.71 15.80
CA LYS A 210 -10.82 -8.81 16.47
C LYS A 210 -11.57 -10.04 15.96
N LYS A 211 -12.64 -10.39 16.67
CA LYS A 211 -13.54 -11.47 16.25
C LYS A 211 -14.20 -11.11 14.92
N SER A 212 -14.49 -12.13 14.13
CA SER A 212 -15.25 -11.99 12.89
C SER A 212 -16.57 -11.26 13.12
N MET A 213 -17.02 -10.54 12.11
CA MET A 213 -18.30 -9.81 12.11
C MET A 213 -18.82 -9.69 10.69
N THR A 214 -20.12 -9.45 10.51
CA THR A 214 -20.68 -9.17 9.19
C THR A 214 -20.43 -7.72 8.77
N VAL A 215 -20.53 -7.43 7.48
CA VAL A 215 -20.48 -6.06 6.96
C VAL A 215 -21.60 -5.20 7.55
N GLY A 216 -22.79 -5.76 7.76
CA GLY A 216 -23.91 -5.10 8.42
C GLY A 216 -23.58 -4.68 9.86
N GLU A 217 -22.93 -5.55 10.64
CA GLU A 217 -22.43 -5.24 11.99
C GLU A 217 -21.33 -4.18 11.95
N TYR A 218 -20.37 -4.32 11.04
CA TYR A 218 -19.28 -3.36 10.83
C TYR A 218 -19.82 -1.97 10.50
N ARG A 219 -20.82 -1.88 9.62
CA ARG A 219 -21.47 -0.61 9.26
C ARG A 219 -22.18 0.04 10.44
N LYS A 220 -22.87 -0.74 11.28
CA LYS A 220 -23.49 -0.22 12.52
C LYS A 220 -22.43 0.33 13.47
N LEU A 221 -21.29 -0.37 13.60
CA LEU A 221 -20.16 0.05 14.42
C LEU A 221 -19.52 1.35 13.89
N ALA A 222 -19.22 1.42 12.60
CA ALA A 222 -18.65 2.57 11.91
C ALA A 222 -19.52 3.84 12.05
N ASN A 223 -20.84 3.68 12.07
CA ASN A 223 -21.79 4.78 12.21
C ASN A 223 -22.18 5.10 13.67
N SER A 224 -21.67 4.35 14.64
CA SER A 224 -21.91 4.62 16.06
C SER A 224 -21.30 5.96 16.48
N LYS A 225 -21.83 6.56 17.56
CA LYS A 225 -21.30 7.83 18.11
C LYS A 225 -19.80 7.79 18.43
N LYS A 226 -19.23 6.60 18.67
CA LYS A 226 -17.82 6.41 19.01
C LYS A 226 -16.90 6.47 17.79
N TYR A 227 -17.34 5.96 16.64
CA TYR A 227 -16.50 5.79 15.46
C TYR A 227 -16.97 6.60 14.24
N CYS A 228 -18.10 7.30 14.32
CA CYS A 228 -18.57 8.07 13.19
C CYS A 228 -17.63 9.23 12.84
N THR A 229 -17.63 9.59 11.56
CA THR A 229 -16.86 10.74 11.06
C THR A 229 -17.29 12.01 11.80
N PRO A 230 -16.35 12.79 12.35
CA PRO A 230 -16.68 14.02 13.05
C PRO A 230 -17.22 15.05 12.06
N ARG A 231 -18.00 16.00 12.57
CA ARG A 231 -18.43 17.16 11.77
C ARG A 231 -17.20 17.92 11.28
N HIS A 232 -17.17 18.28 10.01
CA HIS A 232 -16.07 18.99 9.37
C HIS A 232 -16.59 19.92 8.27
N LYS A 233 -15.82 20.94 7.94
CA LYS A 233 -16.20 21.94 6.91
C LYS A 233 -15.84 21.47 5.51
N ASP A 234 -14.62 20.98 5.35
CA ASP A 234 -13.98 20.59 4.10
C ASP A 234 -12.97 19.46 4.36
N PHE A 235 -12.30 19.00 3.30
CA PHE A 235 -11.29 17.94 3.41
C PHE A 235 -10.08 18.37 4.24
N ASP A 236 -9.64 19.63 4.14
CA ASP A 236 -8.50 20.13 4.91
C ASP A 236 -8.79 20.14 6.42
N ASP A 237 -10.01 20.51 6.82
CA ASP A 237 -10.46 20.42 8.21
C ASP A 237 -10.56 18.97 8.70
N LEU A 238 -11.01 18.05 7.84
CA LEU A 238 -11.07 16.63 8.15
C LEU A 238 -9.66 16.03 8.29
N GLU A 239 -8.73 16.38 7.41
CA GLU A 239 -7.33 15.96 7.44
C GLU A 239 -6.63 16.45 8.72
N ARG A 240 -6.79 17.74 9.08
CA ARG A 240 -6.26 18.27 10.34
C ARG A 240 -6.82 17.51 11.55
N LYS A 241 -8.10 17.14 11.53
CA LYS A 241 -8.72 16.33 12.60
C LYS A 241 -8.19 14.91 12.62
N TYR A 242 -7.90 14.31 11.47
CA TYR A 242 -7.29 12.98 11.39
C TYR A 242 -5.93 12.99 12.10
N TRP A 243 -5.00 13.86 11.67
CA TRP A 243 -3.65 13.93 12.24
C TRP A 243 -3.63 14.31 13.72
N LYS A 244 -4.50 15.25 14.13
CA LYS A 244 -4.61 15.67 15.54
C LYS A 244 -5.11 14.54 16.46
N ASN A 245 -5.99 13.67 15.96
CA ASN A 245 -6.69 12.70 16.79
C ASN A 245 -6.26 11.24 16.52
N LEU A 246 -5.20 11.00 15.74
CA LEU A 246 -4.83 9.68 15.25
C LEU A 246 -4.66 8.64 16.38
N THR A 247 -4.07 9.04 17.51
CA THR A 247 -3.82 8.19 18.68
C THR A 247 -5.04 7.98 19.59
N PHE A 248 -6.10 8.78 19.44
CA PHE A 248 -7.31 8.69 20.27
C PHE A 248 -8.37 7.80 19.63
N VAL A 249 -8.87 6.80 20.36
CA VAL A 249 -9.86 5.84 19.85
C VAL A 249 -9.34 5.10 18.61
N SER A 250 -8.84 3.89 18.84
CA SER A 250 -8.37 3.00 17.78
C SER A 250 -9.51 2.53 16.88
N PRO A 251 -9.50 2.86 15.58
CA PRO A 251 -10.52 2.40 14.64
C PRO A 251 -10.35 0.90 14.36
N ILE A 252 -11.35 0.29 13.74
CA ILE A 252 -11.31 -1.10 13.28
C ILE A 252 -11.38 -1.10 11.75
N TYR A 253 -10.50 -1.83 11.09
CA TYR A 253 -10.43 -1.93 9.64
C TYR A 253 -10.72 -3.37 9.21
N GLY A 254 -11.65 -3.56 8.29
CA GLY A 254 -11.89 -4.85 7.64
C GLY A 254 -11.01 -4.94 6.40
N ALA A 255 -9.73 -5.23 6.60
CA ALA A 255 -8.74 -5.33 5.52
C ALA A 255 -8.64 -6.76 4.98
N ASP A 256 -8.09 -6.88 3.77
CA ASP A 256 -7.60 -8.14 3.18
C ASP A 256 -8.67 -9.25 3.16
N VAL A 257 -9.92 -8.87 2.89
CA VAL A 257 -11.02 -9.83 2.72
C VAL A 257 -11.02 -10.32 1.28
N SER A 258 -10.60 -11.57 1.05
CA SER A 258 -10.55 -12.17 -0.29
C SER A 258 -11.91 -12.16 -0.97
N GLY A 259 -11.94 -11.75 -2.23
CA GLY A 259 -13.11 -11.83 -3.09
C GLY A 259 -13.32 -10.59 -3.95
N SER A 260 -14.16 -10.74 -4.97
CA SER A 260 -14.62 -9.64 -5.80
C SER A 260 -16.08 -9.35 -5.51
N ILE A 261 -16.41 -8.06 -5.51
CA ILE A 261 -17.79 -7.64 -5.62
C ILE A 261 -18.03 -7.05 -7.03
N TYR A 262 -17.51 -7.73 -8.04
CA TYR A 262 -17.99 -7.82 -9.42
C TYR A 262 -19.48 -8.22 -9.52
N ASP A 263 -20.35 -7.60 -10.33
CA ASP A 263 -21.48 -8.34 -10.92
C ASP A 263 -20.97 -9.22 -12.07
N GLU A 264 -21.66 -10.32 -12.34
CA GLU A 264 -21.37 -11.18 -13.49
C GLU A 264 -21.56 -10.40 -14.81
N GLY A 265 -20.66 -10.64 -15.78
CA GLY A 265 -20.72 -9.99 -17.09
C GLY A 265 -20.07 -8.60 -17.17
N ILE A 266 -19.46 -8.11 -16.08
CA ILE A 266 -18.61 -6.91 -16.14
C ILE A 266 -17.22 -7.31 -16.64
N HIS A 267 -16.86 -6.83 -17.83
CA HIS A 267 -15.58 -7.13 -18.48
C HIS A 267 -14.59 -5.96 -18.39
N GLU A 268 -15.08 -4.73 -18.45
CA GLU A 268 -14.24 -3.54 -18.40
C GLU A 268 -13.74 -3.32 -16.97
N TRP A 269 -12.41 -3.27 -16.79
CA TRP A 269 -11.76 -2.92 -15.52
C TRP A 269 -12.26 -3.74 -14.32
N ASN A 270 -12.53 -5.02 -14.56
CA ASN A 270 -12.86 -5.97 -13.51
C ASN A 270 -11.60 -6.36 -12.75
N ILE A 271 -11.48 -5.94 -11.48
CA ILE A 271 -10.28 -6.20 -10.68
C ILE A 271 -10.05 -7.70 -10.45
N GLY A 272 -11.11 -8.51 -10.51
CA GLY A 272 -10.96 -9.97 -10.46
C GLY A 272 -10.38 -10.57 -11.74
N HIS A 273 -10.44 -9.87 -12.87
CA HIS A 273 -10.02 -10.34 -14.20
C HIS A 273 -9.55 -9.15 -15.05
N LEU A 274 -8.35 -8.63 -14.79
CA LEU A 274 -7.80 -7.48 -15.53
C LEU A 274 -7.20 -7.87 -16.90
N ASN A 275 -7.07 -9.17 -17.16
CA ASN A 275 -6.39 -9.78 -18.30
C ASN A 275 -4.96 -9.30 -18.48
N THR A 276 -4.20 -9.25 -17.38
CA THR A 276 -2.78 -8.88 -17.38
C THR A 276 -1.87 -10.11 -17.39
N LEU A 277 -0.56 -9.91 -17.53
CA LEU A 277 0.44 -10.97 -17.39
C LEU A 277 0.33 -11.73 -16.06
N LEU A 278 -0.13 -11.08 -14.98
CA LEU A 278 -0.32 -11.73 -13.68
C LEU A 278 -1.45 -12.76 -13.70
N ASP A 279 -2.48 -12.54 -14.52
CA ASP A 279 -3.57 -13.51 -14.70
C ASP A 279 -3.09 -14.73 -15.49
N MET A 280 -2.16 -14.54 -16.43
CA MET A 280 -1.52 -15.66 -17.15
C MET A 280 -0.64 -16.52 -16.23
N VAL A 281 0.00 -15.94 -15.22
CA VAL A 281 0.77 -16.72 -14.22
C VAL A 281 -0.14 -17.68 -13.46
N GLU A 282 -1.35 -17.24 -13.10
CA GLU A 282 -2.34 -18.14 -12.49
C GLU A 282 -2.80 -19.21 -13.49
N GLN A 283 -3.18 -18.80 -14.70
CA GLN A 283 -3.79 -19.69 -15.69
C GLN A 283 -2.83 -20.73 -16.28
N GLU A 284 -1.58 -20.35 -16.55
CA GLU A 284 -0.58 -21.20 -17.21
C GLU A 284 0.33 -21.93 -16.22
N CYS A 285 0.66 -21.30 -15.09
CA CYS A 285 1.58 -21.87 -14.10
C CYS A 285 0.88 -22.41 -12.85
N GLY A 286 -0.41 -22.13 -12.65
CA GLY A 286 -1.19 -22.59 -11.49
C GLY A 286 -0.79 -21.94 -10.16
N ILE A 287 -0.12 -20.78 -10.19
CA ILE A 287 0.38 -20.09 -9.00
C ILE A 287 -0.62 -19.02 -8.57
N VAL A 288 -1.25 -19.21 -7.41
CA VAL A 288 -2.13 -18.20 -6.77
C VAL A 288 -1.35 -17.49 -5.68
N ILE A 289 -1.32 -16.16 -5.74
CA ILE A 289 -0.67 -15.29 -4.75
C ILE A 289 -1.76 -14.36 -4.22
N GLU A 290 -2.27 -14.66 -3.02
CA GLU A 290 -3.37 -13.90 -2.43
C GLU A 290 -3.04 -12.41 -2.36
N GLY A 291 -3.95 -11.56 -2.87
CA GLY A 291 -3.76 -10.11 -2.90
C GLY A 291 -2.92 -9.55 -4.04
N VAL A 292 -2.19 -10.41 -4.76
CA VAL A 292 -1.37 -10.01 -5.90
C VAL A 292 -2.09 -10.33 -7.21
N ASN A 293 -2.61 -11.56 -7.36
CA ASN A 293 -3.45 -11.95 -8.50
C ASN A 293 -4.89 -12.28 -8.11
N THR A 294 -5.27 -12.11 -6.83
CA THR A 294 -6.66 -12.22 -6.39
C THR A 294 -7.12 -10.92 -5.73
N PRO A 295 -8.39 -10.50 -5.96
CA PRO A 295 -8.89 -9.24 -5.44
C PRO A 295 -9.12 -9.29 -3.92
N TYR A 296 -8.78 -8.18 -3.25
CA TYR A 296 -9.14 -7.92 -1.86
C TYR A 296 -10.21 -6.84 -1.73
N LEU A 297 -11.09 -7.02 -0.74
CA LEU A 297 -12.07 -6.05 -0.29
C LEU A 297 -11.60 -5.38 0.99
N TYR A 298 -11.84 -4.07 1.06
CA TYR A 298 -11.48 -3.24 2.20
C TYR A 298 -12.70 -2.49 2.72
N PHE A 299 -13.06 -2.76 3.98
CA PHE A 299 -14.14 -2.10 4.70
C PHE A 299 -13.54 -1.09 5.67
N GLY A 300 -13.66 0.20 5.34
CA GLY A 300 -13.11 1.31 6.12
C GLY A 300 -14.13 2.01 7.01
N MET A 301 -13.63 2.64 8.07
CA MET A 301 -14.37 3.59 8.90
C MET A 301 -13.51 4.83 9.16
N TRP A 302 -14.05 5.83 9.84
CA TRP A 302 -13.28 7.02 10.19
C TRP A 302 -11.96 6.64 10.88
N LYS A 303 -10.86 7.24 10.40
CA LYS A 303 -9.46 7.03 10.82
C LYS A 303 -8.79 5.70 10.46
N THR A 304 -9.45 4.75 9.81
CA THR A 304 -8.72 3.55 9.35
C THR A 304 -7.61 3.96 8.38
N THR A 305 -6.42 3.41 8.57
CA THR A 305 -5.17 3.91 7.96
C THR A 305 -4.44 2.77 7.23
N PHE A 306 -3.85 3.10 6.08
CA PHE A 306 -2.82 2.28 5.44
C PHE A 306 -1.49 3.05 5.57
N ALA A 307 -0.46 2.38 6.07
CA ALA A 307 0.83 3.01 6.29
C ALA A 307 1.58 3.23 4.96
N TRP A 308 2.65 4.02 4.98
CA TRP A 308 3.54 4.18 3.83
C TRP A 308 4.14 2.83 3.43
N HIS A 309 3.93 2.41 2.19
CA HIS A 309 4.51 1.21 1.58
C HIS A 309 4.56 1.36 0.06
N THR A 310 5.37 0.51 -0.60
CA THR A 310 5.18 0.13 -2.00
C THR A 310 4.50 -1.23 -2.05
N GLU A 311 3.89 -1.55 -3.19
CA GLU A 311 3.28 -2.87 -3.39
C GLU A 311 4.34 -3.98 -3.41
N ASP A 312 3.92 -5.21 -3.16
CA ASP A 312 4.82 -6.37 -3.21
C ASP A 312 5.48 -6.47 -4.60
N MET A 313 6.80 -6.73 -4.59
CA MET A 313 7.64 -6.76 -5.80
C MET A 313 7.62 -5.45 -6.61
N ASP A 314 7.25 -4.32 -5.98
CA ASP A 314 7.06 -3.01 -6.61
C ASP A 314 6.10 -3.08 -7.82
N LEU A 315 5.06 -3.91 -7.71
CA LEU A 315 4.02 -4.04 -8.75
C LEU A 315 3.08 -2.82 -8.79
N TYR A 316 2.24 -2.79 -9.82
CA TYR A 316 1.12 -1.86 -9.89
C TYR A 316 -0.01 -2.36 -8.98
N SER A 317 -0.78 -1.43 -8.42
CA SER A 317 -2.04 -1.76 -7.77
C SER A 317 -3.18 -0.92 -8.33
N ILE A 318 -4.38 -1.50 -8.33
CA ILE A 318 -5.63 -0.85 -8.72
C ILE A 318 -6.59 -0.90 -7.53
N ASN A 319 -7.20 0.24 -7.21
CA ASN A 319 -8.17 0.38 -6.15
C ASN A 319 -9.46 0.99 -6.71
N TYR A 320 -10.59 0.31 -6.51
CA TYR A 320 -11.90 0.85 -6.83
C TYR A 320 -12.73 1.08 -5.56
N LEU A 321 -13.13 2.34 -5.34
CA LEU A 321 -13.99 2.70 -4.21
C LEU A 321 -15.45 2.38 -4.53
N HIS A 322 -15.93 1.17 -4.23
CA HIS A 322 -17.29 0.72 -4.59
C HIS A 322 -18.42 1.64 -4.10
N PHE A 323 -18.41 2.03 -2.83
CA PHE A 323 -19.38 2.96 -2.22
C PHE A 323 -18.84 3.48 -0.88
N GLY A 324 -19.56 4.44 -0.28
CA GLY A 324 -19.25 4.96 1.05
C GLY A 324 -18.58 6.33 1.04
N GLN A 325 -17.79 6.60 2.08
CA GLN A 325 -17.05 7.86 2.24
C GLN A 325 -15.72 7.83 1.47
N SER A 326 -15.14 9.00 1.23
CA SER A 326 -13.88 9.13 0.49
C SER A 326 -12.69 8.51 1.22
N LYS A 327 -11.75 8.00 0.44
CA LYS A 327 -10.37 7.73 0.84
C LYS A 327 -9.50 8.90 0.39
N SER A 328 -8.66 9.41 1.28
CA SER A 328 -7.68 10.47 1.01
C SER A 328 -6.28 9.89 0.94
#